data_AF-A0A392S072-F1
#
_entry.id   AF-A0A392S072-F1
#
_cell.length_a   1.000
_cell.length_b   1.000
_cell.length_c   1.000
_cell.angle_alpha   90.00
_cell.angle_beta   90.00
_cell.angle_gamma   90.00
#
_symmetry.space_group_name_H-M   'P 1'
#
loop_
_entity.id
_entity.type
_entity.pdbx_description
1 polymer ?
#
loop_
_entity_poly.entity_id
_entity_poly.type
_entity_poly.pdbx_seq_one_letter_code
_entity_poly.pdbx_strand_id
1 'polypeptide(L)'
;SLDSAQFPANVPQKVDKHFFFTISLGTNPCQQNQTCQGPNGTMFAASVNNVSFTTPTTALLQSHFTGQSNGVYAPYFPSSPLHPFNYTGNPPNNTMVSNGTKVVVLPFNTSVELV
;
A
#
# COMPACT_ATOMS: atom_id res chain seq x y z
N SER A 1 22.93 20.46 8.75
CA SER A 1 21.83 20.35 7.79
C SER A 1 22.11 19.16 6.88
N LEU A 2 21.07 18.46 6.40
CA LEU A 2 21.21 17.60 5.23
C LEU A 2 21.55 18.46 4.01
N ASP A 3 22.18 17.86 3.00
CA ASP A 3 22.71 18.54 1.82
C ASP A 3 23.74 19.63 2.15
N SER A 4 24.75 19.26 2.92
CA SER A 4 25.88 20.12 3.27
C SER A 4 27.21 19.43 2.96
N ALA A 5 28.32 20.18 2.95
CA ALA A 5 29.64 19.60 2.69
C ALA A 5 30.01 18.47 3.68
N GLN A 6 29.54 18.55 4.93
CA GLN A 6 29.77 17.51 5.95
C GLN A 6 28.75 16.35 5.85
N PHE A 7 27.56 16.61 5.28
CA PHE A 7 26.48 15.63 5.13
C PHE A 7 25.83 15.75 3.74
N PRO A 8 26.53 15.31 2.67
CA PRO A 8 26.03 15.47 1.31
C PRO A 8 24.80 14.60 1.06
N ALA A 9 23.82 15.15 0.34
CA ALA A 9 22.66 14.38 -0.11
C ALA A 9 23.00 13.65 -1.42
N ASN A 10 23.34 12.37 -1.31
CA ASN A 10 23.63 11.53 -2.48
C ASN A 10 22.32 11.04 -3.11
N VAL A 11 21.70 11.91 -3.93
CA VAL A 11 20.44 11.61 -4.61
C VAL A 11 20.69 10.66 -5.78
N PRO A 12 19.98 9.51 -5.85
CA PRO A 12 20.04 8.63 -7.01
C PRO A 12 19.65 9.37 -8.28
N GLN A 13 20.56 9.44 -9.26
CA GLN A 13 20.31 10.09 -10.56
C GLN A 13 19.57 9.17 -11.54
N LYS A 14 19.56 7.87 -11.24
CA LYS A 14 18.86 6.84 -11.99
C LYS A 14 17.97 6.08 -11.01
N VAL A 15 16.75 5.81 -11.45
CA VAL A 15 15.73 5.09 -10.69
C VAL A 15 15.48 3.73 -11.35
N ASP A 16 15.60 2.66 -10.58
CA ASP A 16 15.38 1.28 -11.05
C ASP A 16 13.90 0.88 -10.97
N LYS A 17 13.16 1.42 -9.99
CA LYS A 17 11.74 1.14 -9.77
C LYS A 17 10.96 2.42 -9.49
N HIS A 18 9.88 2.61 -10.25
CA HIS A 18 8.95 3.71 -10.07
C HIS A 18 7.64 3.16 -9.50
N PHE A 19 7.16 3.83 -8.46
CA PHE A 19 5.88 3.57 -7.82
C PHE A 19 5.01 4.82 -7.91
N PHE A 20 3.74 4.61 -8.21
CA PHE A 20 2.71 5.64 -8.17
C PHE A 20 1.61 5.15 -7.21
N PHE A 21 1.55 5.70 -6.01
CA PHE A 21 0.69 5.24 -4.94
C PHE A 21 -0.47 6.22 -4.74
N THR A 22 -1.68 5.76 -5.07
CA THR A 22 -2.89 6.50 -4.69
C THR A 22 -3.27 6.15 -3.26
N ILE A 23 -3.26 7.15 -2.40
CA ILE A 23 -3.75 7.05 -1.03
C ILE A 23 -5.22 7.45 -1.02
N SER A 24 -6.09 6.61 -0.45
CA SER A 24 -7.54 6.85 -0.48
C SER A 24 -8.23 6.42 0.80
N LEU A 25 -9.32 7.12 1.11
CA LEU A 25 -10.36 6.67 2.01
C LEU A 25 -11.38 5.87 1.19
N GLY A 26 -11.60 4.62 1.58
CA GLY A 26 -12.59 3.74 0.98
C GLY A 26 -13.45 3.07 2.04
N THR A 27 -14.12 1.99 1.64
CA THR A 27 -15.07 1.28 2.49
C THR A 27 -14.89 -0.24 2.40
N ASN A 28 -15.28 -0.92 3.47
CA ASN A 28 -15.35 -2.37 3.57
C ASN A 28 -16.76 -2.77 4.06
N PRO A 29 -17.22 -4.00 3.75
CA PRO A 29 -18.44 -4.53 4.34
C PRO A 29 -18.39 -4.44 5.87
N CYS A 30 -19.48 -3.97 6.49
CA CYS A 30 -19.61 -4.00 7.94
C CYS A 30 -19.77 -5.44 8.41
N GLN A 31 -19.31 -5.76 9.62
CA GLN A 31 -19.53 -7.09 10.18
C GLN A 31 -21.02 -7.33 10.40
N GLN A 32 -21.44 -8.60 10.29
CA GLN A 32 -22.82 -8.98 10.55
C GLN A 32 -23.22 -8.58 11.98
N ASN A 33 -24.44 -8.05 12.12
CA ASN A 33 -25.02 -7.58 13.39
C ASN A 33 -24.29 -6.40 14.04
N GLN A 34 -23.49 -5.64 13.28
CA GLN A 34 -22.91 -4.38 13.71
C GLN A 34 -23.43 -3.22 12.85
N THR A 35 -23.55 -2.04 13.45
CA THR A 35 -23.84 -0.82 12.71
C THR A 35 -22.55 -0.06 12.50
N CYS A 36 -22.18 0.19 11.25
CA CYS A 36 -21.02 0.99 10.89
C CYS A 36 -21.43 2.39 10.44
N GLN A 37 -20.56 3.37 10.67
CA GLN A 37 -20.83 4.80 10.39
C GLN A 37 -20.45 5.24 8.97
N GLY A 38 -19.93 4.33 8.15
CA GLY A 38 -19.55 4.65 6.79
C GLY A 38 -20.75 4.76 5.85
N PRO A 39 -20.51 5.25 4.62
CA PRO A 39 -21.54 5.36 3.58
C PRO A 39 -22.29 4.04 3.40
N ASN A 40 -23.61 4.08 3.24
CA ASN A 40 -24.43 2.88 3.05
C ASN A 40 -24.27 1.82 4.17
N GLY A 41 -23.94 2.24 5.40
CA GLY A 41 -23.74 1.34 6.54
C GLY A 41 -22.47 0.50 6.46
N THR A 42 -21.50 0.91 5.62
CA THR A 42 -20.20 0.24 5.50
C THR A 42 -19.22 0.69 6.58
N MET A 43 -18.11 -0.03 6.73
CA MET A 43 -16.99 0.36 7.58
C MET A 43 -15.99 1.20 6.76
N PHE A 44 -15.48 2.29 7.32
CA PHE A 44 -14.38 3.04 6.68
C PHE A 44 -13.10 2.20 6.62
N ALA A 45 -12.33 2.38 5.55
CA ALA A 45 -11.04 1.77 5.36
C ALA A 45 -10.08 2.75 4.68
N ALA A 46 -8.78 2.63 4.95
CA ALA A 46 -7.75 3.36 4.22
C ALA A 46 -7.03 2.38 3.28
N SER A 47 -6.65 2.84 2.09
CA SER A 47 -5.97 1.99 1.12
C SER A 47 -4.88 2.72 0.35
N VAL A 48 -3.89 1.95 -0.09
CA VAL A 48 -2.87 2.36 -1.06
C VAL A 48 -3.06 1.52 -2.32
N ASN A 49 -3.21 2.14 -3.48
CA ASN A 49 -3.53 1.45 -4.75
C ASN A 49 -4.71 0.47 -4.63
N ASN A 50 -5.76 0.89 -3.91
CA ASN A 50 -6.97 0.11 -3.63
C ASN A 50 -6.76 -1.17 -2.77
N VAL A 51 -5.63 -1.26 -2.06
CA VAL A 51 -5.33 -2.33 -1.10
C VAL A 51 -5.28 -1.77 0.31
N SER A 52 -6.21 -2.22 1.15
CA SER A 52 -6.25 -1.97 2.59
C SER A 52 -5.43 -3.05 3.30
N PHE A 53 -4.36 -2.63 3.97
CA PHE A 53 -3.40 -3.54 4.58
C PHE A 53 -4.03 -4.28 5.77
N THR A 54 -4.04 -5.61 5.70
CA THR A 54 -4.50 -6.47 6.80
C THR A 54 -3.29 -6.94 7.59
N THR A 55 -3.25 -6.64 8.88
CA THR A 55 -2.16 -7.08 9.76
C THR A 55 -2.20 -8.60 9.93
N PRO A 56 -1.14 -9.33 9.54
CA PRO A 56 -1.08 -10.77 9.72
C PRO A 56 -0.84 -11.15 11.19
N THR A 57 -1.16 -12.38 11.56
CA THR A 57 -0.85 -12.92 12.90
C THR A 57 0.61 -13.32 13.06
N THR A 58 1.30 -13.64 11.96
CA THR A 58 2.74 -13.93 11.93
C THR A 58 3.52 -12.71 11.44
N ALA A 59 4.64 -12.40 12.10
CA ALA A 59 5.47 -11.25 11.74
C ALA A 59 6.07 -11.39 10.33
N LEU A 60 5.98 -10.32 9.52
CA LEU A 60 6.49 -10.29 8.15
C LEU A 60 7.98 -10.64 8.07
N LEU A 61 8.80 -10.00 8.92
CA LEU A 61 10.25 -10.21 8.96
C LEU A 61 10.60 -11.67 9.29
N GLN A 62 9.97 -12.22 10.33
CA GLN A 62 10.18 -13.62 10.72
C GLN A 62 9.84 -14.56 9.56
N SER A 63 8.65 -14.41 8.97
CA SER A 63 8.20 -15.26 7.87
C SER A 63 9.09 -15.16 6.61
N HIS A 64 9.64 -13.98 6.33
CA HIS A 64 10.60 -13.80 5.25
C HIS A 64 11.94 -14.47 5.56
N PHE A 65 12.47 -14.26 6.76
CA PHE A 65 13.78 -14.78 7.17
C PHE A 65 13.80 -16.31 7.26
N THR A 66 12.73 -16.94 7.76
CA THR A 66 12.62 -18.40 7.84
C THR A 66 12.20 -19.07 6.53
N GLY A 67 11.91 -18.29 5.47
CA GLY A 67 11.41 -18.81 4.20
C GLY A 67 9.97 -19.35 4.26
N GLN A 68 9.21 -19.00 5.29
CA GLN A 68 7.83 -19.46 5.54
C GLN A 68 6.80 -18.35 5.31
N SER A 69 6.95 -17.59 4.24
CA SER A 69 6.05 -16.46 3.91
C SER A 69 4.77 -16.88 3.20
N ASN A 70 4.68 -18.11 2.71
CA ASN A 70 3.50 -18.60 2.00
C ASN A 70 2.27 -18.55 2.90
N GLY A 71 1.23 -17.83 2.46
CA GLY A 71 0.02 -17.59 3.26
C GLY A 71 0.13 -16.47 4.30
N VAL A 72 1.32 -15.91 4.54
CA VAL A 72 1.52 -14.76 5.46
C VAL A 72 1.35 -13.44 4.71
N TYR A 73 1.98 -13.31 3.53
CA TYR A 73 1.83 -12.15 2.67
C TYR A 73 1.98 -12.52 1.20
N ALA A 74 1.47 -11.64 0.33
CA ALA A 74 1.61 -11.72 -1.11
C ALA A 74 2.70 -10.74 -1.61
N PRO A 75 3.76 -11.20 -2.29
CA PRO A 75 4.89 -10.37 -2.71
C PRO A 75 4.64 -9.54 -3.98
N TYR A 76 3.38 -9.25 -4.31
CA TYR A 76 2.95 -8.61 -5.57
C TYR A 76 2.05 -7.39 -5.33
N PHE A 77 2.42 -6.52 -4.39
CA PHE A 77 1.75 -5.23 -4.24
C PHE A 77 1.90 -4.40 -5.55
N PRO A 78 0.81 -3.79 -6.07
CA PRO A 78 0.82 -3.16 -7.38
C PRO A 78 1.62 -1.86 -7.36
N SER A 79 2.47 -1.65 -8.37
CA SER A 79 3.30 -0.45 -8.45
C SER A 79 2.55 0.82 -8.85
N SER A 80 1.33 0.67 -9.40
CA SER A 80 0.41 1.75 -9.75
C SER A 80 -1.03 1.28 -9.53
N PRO A 81 -2.03 2.18 -9.47
CA PRO A 81 -3.42 1.79 -9.37
C PRO A 81 -3.84 0.93 -10.57
N LEU A 82 -4.45 -0.23 -10.30
CA LEU A 82 -4.92 -1.13 -11.36
C LEU A 82 -6.06 -0.51 -12.19
N HIS A 83 -6.78 0.45 -11.60
CA HIS A 83 -7.88 1.17 -12.23
C HIS A 83 -7.67 2.68 -12.07
N PRO A 84 -7.07 3.34 -13.06
CA PRO A 84 -6.87 4.78 -13.03
C PRO A 84 -8.18 5.56 -13.07
N PHE A 85 -8.23 6.68 -12.35
CA PHE A 85 -9.33 7.63 -12.37
C PHE A 85 -8.79 9.05 -12.10
N ASN A 86 -9.66 10.06 -12.09
CA ASN A 86 -9.27 11.40 -11.66
C ASN A 86 -9.08 11.43 -10.14
N TYR A 87 -7.85 11.19 -9.67
CA TYR A 87 -7.52 10.99 -8.25
C TYR A 87 -7.78 12.21 -7.35
N THR A 88 -7.83 13.41 -7.93
CA THR A 88 -8.08 14.67 -7.20
C THR A 88 -9.44 15.30 -7.55
N GLY A 89 -10.23 14.63 -8.39
CA GLY A 89 -11.58 15.02 -8.76
C GLY A 89 -12.65 14.35 -7.90
N ASN A 90 -13.83 14.16 -8.50
CA ASN A 90 -14.92 13.44 -7.83
C ASN A 90 -14.58 11.96 -7.65
N PRO A 91 -14.82 11.38 -6.45
CA PRO A 91 -14.52 9.97 -6.20
C PRO A 91 -15.41 9.04 -7.03
N PRO A 92 -14.96 7.81 -7.31
CA PRO A 92 -15.79 6.79 -7.94
C PRO A 92 -17.03 6.46 -7.10
N ASN A 93 -18.14 6.11 -7.76
CA ASN A 93 -19.37 5.69 -7.06
C ASN A 93 -19.18 4.46 -6.16
N ASN A 94 -18.23 3.58 -6.51
CA ASN A 94 -17.85 2.45 -5.69
C ASN A 94 -16.56 2.75 -4.94
N THR A 95 -16.66 2.89 -3.62
CA THR A 95 -15.53 3.15 -2.72
C THR A 95 -15.00 1.89 -2.06
N MET A 96 -15.46 0.68 -2.44
CA MET A 96 -15.01 -0.56 -1.82
C MET A 96 -13.54 -0.86 -2.14
N VAL A 97 -12.78 -1.22 -1.11
CA VAL A 97 -11.36 -1.55 -1.22
C VAL A 97 -11.11 -3.05 -1.07
N SER A 98 -9.97 -3.52 -1.59
CA SER A 98 -9.53 -4.90 -1.38
C SER A 98 -8.72 -5.01 -0.09
N ASN A 99 -9.03 -5.98 0.76
CA ASN A 99 -8.21 -6.27 1.95
C ASN A 99 -7.12 -7.29 1.62
N GLY A 100 -5.90 -7.06 2.11
CA GLY A 100 -4.86 -8.08 2.07
C GLY A 100 -3.51 -7.63 2.60
N THR A 101 -2.67 -8.61 2.92
CA THR A 101 -1.27 -8.40 3.32
C THR A 101 -0.39 -8.49 2.09
N LYS A 102 -0.24 -7.40 1.35
CA LYS A 102 0.58 -7.34 0.13
C LYS A 102 1.82 -6.49 0.36
N VAL A 103 2.96 -6.94 -0.14
CA VAL A 103 4.25 -6.26 -0.03
C VAL A 103 4.92 -6.14 -1.40
N VAL A 104 5.87 -5.21 -1.53
CA VAL A 104 6.80 -5.17 -2.66
C VAL A 104 8.14 -5.77 -2.21
N VAL A 105 8.65 -6.73 -2.96
CA VAL A 105 9.99 -7.28 -2.74
C VAL A 105 10.98 -6.55 -3.66
N LEU A 106 12.00 -5.94 -3.06
CA LEU A 106 13.04 -5.22 -3.79
C LEU A 106 14.38 -5.94 -3.61
N PRO A 107 15.13 -6.17 -4.71
CA PRO A 107 16.53 -6.55 -4.61
C PRO A 107 17.33 -5.53 -3.80
N PHE A 108 18.37 -5.99 -3.13
CA PHE A 108 19.32 -5.10 -2.46
C PHE A 108 19.88 -4.08 -3.45
N ASN A 109 20.08 -2.83 -2.98
CA ASN A 109 20.59 -1.70 -3.76
C ASN A 109 19.67 -1.17 -4.88
N THR A 110 18.39 -1.57 -4.90
CA THR A 110 17.41 -1.02 -5.85
C THR A 110 17.12 0.46 -5.52
N SER A 111 17.32 1.35 -6.48
CA SER A 111 16.91 2.76 -6.38
C SER A 111 15.42 2.91 -6.68
N VAL A 112 14.71 3.66 -5.83
CA VAL A 112 13.25 3.76 -5.87
C VAL A 112 12.80 5.21 -5.92
N GLU A 113 11.88 5.50 -6.83
CA GLU A 113 11.03 6.68 -6.79
C GLU A 113 9.62 6.24 -6.40
N LEU A 114 9.05 6.93 -5.41
CA LEU A 114 7.68 6.74 -4.97
C LEU A 114 6.97 8.08 -5.03
N VAL A 115 5.94 8.15 -5.87
CA VAL A 115 5.04 9.29 -6.03
C VAL A 115 3.69 8.97 -5.41
#